data_AF-A0A349LRM9-F1
#
_entry.id   AF-A0A349LRM9-F1
#
_cell.length_a   1.000
_cell.length_b   1.000
_cell.length_c   1.000
_cell.angle_alpha   90.00
_cell.angle_beta   90.00
_cell.angle_gamma   90.00
#
_symmetry.space_group_name_H-M   'P 1'
#
loop_
_entity.id
_entity.type
_entity.pdbx_description
1 polymer ?
#
loop_
_entity_poly.entity_id
_entity_poly.type
_entity_poly.pdbx_seq_one_letter_code
_entity_poly.pdbx_strand_id
1 'polypeptide(L)'
;MQWHSIELSYNAEHGIHLQFQSQQPLSIPDDCPQLKAYLQQLNGVSGLQLEQGADLVEIRFRFQQHNCMMQFEYYSQTGWVHTDSDEADVLLSSFAALLAAGV
;
A
#
# COMPACT_ATOMS: atom_id res chain seq x y z
N MET A 1 -3.25 6.41 -10.25
CA MET A 1 -1.95 6.62 -9.58
C MET A 1 -0.89 5.88 -10.39
N GLN A 2 0.31 6.43 -10.58
CA GLN A 2 1.39 5.75 -11.31
C GLN A 2 2.57 5.47 -10.37
N TRP A 3 3.04 4.23 -10.39
CA TRP A 3 4.11 3.74 -9.53
C TRP A 3 5.38 3.54 -10.36
N HIS A 4 6.51 4.03 -9.87
CA HIS A 4 7.82 3.86 -10.49
C HIS A 4 8.33 2.42 -10.36
N SER A 5 8.17 1.83 -9.17
CA SER A 5 8.55 0.46 -8.86
C SER A 5 7.53 -0.16 -7.91
N ILE A 6 7.35 -1.48 -8.04
CA ILE A 6 6.52 -2.32 -7.17
C ILE A 6 7.25 -3.65 -7.05
N GLU A 7 7.77 -3.97 -5.88
CA GLU A 7 8.68 -5.10 -5.65
C GLU A 7 8.34 -5.83 -4.35
N LEU A 8 8.31 -7.16 -4.42
CA LEU A 8 8.26 -7.98 -3.20
C LEU A 8 9.64 -7.97 -2.56
N SER A 9 9.67 -7.63 -1.28
CA SER A 9 10.88 -7.58 -0.48
C SER A 9 10.71 -8.42 0.77
N TYR A 10 11.83 -8.84 1.36
CA TYR A 10 11.86 -9.54 2.63
C TYR A 10 12.68 -8.74 3.63
N ASN A 11 12.17 -8.57 4.85
CA ASN A 11 12.97 -8.09 5.97
C ASN A 11 12.74 -8.99 7.19
N ALA A 12 13.70 -8.98 8.12
CA ALA A 12 13.68 -9.89 9.27
C ALA A 12 12.59 -9.53 10.31
N GLU A 13 12.10 -8.29 10.31
CA GLU A 13 11.15 -7.78 11.32
C GLU A 13 9.68 -7.95 10.91
N HIS A 14 9.41 -7.92 9.61
CA HIS A 14 8.07 -7.88 9.00
C HIS A 14 7.85 -8.96 7.94
N GLY A 15 8.84 -9.84 7.70
CA GLY A 15 8.70 -10.92 6.72
C GLY A 15 8.62 -10.41 5.28
N ILE A 16 7.79 -11.07 4.48
CA ILE A 16 7.53 -10.66 3.10
C ILE A 16 6.63 -9.42 3.13
N HIS A 17 7.02 -8.38 2.40
CA HIS A 17 6.24 -7.17 2.26
C HIS A 17 6.33 -6.65 0.83
N LEU A 18 5.36 -5.84 0.44
CA LEU A 18 5.40 -5.17 -0.84
C LEU A 18 5.99 -3.79 -0.66
N GLN A 19 7.06 -3.45 -1.37
CA GLN A 19 7.58 -2.09 -1.46
C GLN A 19 7.17 -1.46 -2.79
N PHE A 20 6.76 -0.20 -2.77
CA PHE A 20 6.44 0.53 -4.00
C PHE A 20 6.87 1.98 -3.91
N GLN A 21 7.21 2.58 -5.04
CA GLN A 21 7.64 3.97 -5.11
C GLN A 21 6.74 4.77 -6.04
N SER A 22 6.30 5.95 -5.60
CA SER A 22 5.49 6.82 -6.46
C SER A 22 6.33 7.41 -7.59
N GLN A 23 5.75 7.49 -8.79
CA GLN A 23 6.41 8.17 -9.93
C GLN A 23 6.41 9.69 -9.78
N GLN A 24 5.44 10.23 -9.04
CA GLN A 24 5.30 11.65 -8.78
C GLN A 24 5.32 11.92 -7.28
N PRO A 25 5.94 13.01 -6.81
CA PRO A 25 5.90 13.35 -5.40
C PRO A 25 4.46 13.53 -4.93
N LEU A 26 4.01 12.69 -4.01
CA LEU A 26 2.76 12.90 -3.29
C LEU A 26 2.97 14.00 -2.25
N SER A 27 1.98 14.87 -2.11
CA SER A 27 1.94 15.98 -1.16
C SER A 27 0.87 15.75 -0.10
N ILE A 28 1.27 15.87 1.16
CA ILE A 28 0.32 16.00 2.27
C ILE A 28 -0.25 17.44 2.27
N PRO A 29 -1.57 17.64 2.49
CA PRO A 29 -2.63 16.63 2.67
C PRO A 29 -3.40 16.29 1.39
N ASP A 30 -3.04 16.90 0.26
CA ASP A 30 -3.88 16.93 -0.95
C ASP A 30 -4.02 15.56 -1.65
N ASP A 31 -3.01 14.69 -1.51
CA ASP A 31 -2.97 13.40 -2.18
C ASP A 31 -3.45 12.23 -1.32
N CYS A 32 -3.61 12.41 0.01
CA CYS A 32 -4.09 11.36 0.90
C CYS A 32 -5.51 10.87 0.54
N PRO A 33 -6.49 11.76 0.26
CA PRO A 33 -7.81 11.34 -0.20
C PRO A 33 -7.75 10.60 -1.55
N GLN A 34 -6.84 10.98 -2.43
CA GLN A 34 -6.67 10.36 -3.75
C GLN A 34 -6.08 8.95 -3.62
N LEU A 35 -5.09 8.75 -2.75
CA LEU A 35 -4.53 7.44 -2.42
C LEU A 35 -5.62 6.51 -1.87
N LYS A 36 -6.42 7.00 -0.91
CA LYS A 36 -7.54 6.24 -0.35
C LYS A 36 -8.57 5.87 -1.42
N ALA A 37 -8.96 6.83 -2.27
CA ALA A 37 -9.93 6.60 -3.33
C ALA A 37 -9.43 5.60 -4.38
N TYR A 38 -8.15 5.69 -4.74
CA TYR A 38 -7.49 4.75 -5.63
C TYR A 38 -7.51 3.32 -5.05
N LEU A 39 -7.13 3.14 -3.79
CA LEU A 39 -7.17 1.83 -3.13
C LEU A 39 -8.59 1.27 -3.01
N GLN A 40 -9.60 2.13 -2.80
CA GLN A 40 -11.01 1.74 -2.76
C GLN A 40 -11.52 1.16 -4.09
N GLN A 41 -10.88 1.49 -5.21
CA GLN A 41 -11.26 0.98 -6.53
C GLN A 41 -10.63 -0.38 -6.85
N LEU A 42 -9.63 -0.82 -6.09
CA LEU A 42 -8.97 -2.09 -6.33
C LEU A 42 -9.89 -3.25 -5.92
N ASN A 43 -10.06 -4.20 -6.84
CA ASN A 43 -10.91 -5.35 -6.59
C ASN A 43 -10.43 -6.16 -5.38
N GLY A 44 -11.35 -6.54 -4.50
CA GLY A 44 -11.05 -7.29 -3.28
C GLY A 44 -10.55 -6.45 -2.11
N VAL A 45 -10.39 -5.12 -2.27
CA VAL A 45 -10.07 -4.20 -1.17
C VAL A 45 -11.35 -3.73 -0.47
N SER A 46 -11.35 -3.69 0.86
CA SER A 46 -12.46 -3.20 1.67
C SER A 46 -12.00 -2.65 3.02
N GLY A 47 -12.90 -1.96 3.73
CA GLY A 47 -12.65 -1.55 5.12
C GLY A 47 -11.53 -0.52 5.31
N LEU A 48 -11.27 0.36 4.33
CA LEU A 48 -10.16 1.31 4.41
C LEU A 48 -10.33 2.33 5.54
N GLN A 49 -9.34 2.37 6.43
CA GLN A 49 -9.15 3.38 7.46
C GLN A 49 -7.83 4.08 7.18
N LEU A 50 -7.87 5.41 7.07
CA LEU A 50 -6.69 6.23 6.80
C LEU A 50 -6.36 7.02 8.05
N GLU A 51 -5.12 6.91 8.51
CA GLU A 51 -4.54 7.70 9.58
C GLU A 51 -3.38 8.52 8.99
N GLN A 52 -3.46 9.84 9.17
CA GLN A 52 -2.47 10.77 8.62
C GLN A 52 -1.57 11.30 9.73
N GLY A 53 -0.28 10.99 9.62
CA GLY A 53 0.78 11.58 10.42
C GLY A 53 1.37 12.83 9.76
N ALA A 54 2.49 13.33 10.32
CA ALA A 54 3.18 14.51 9.81
C ALA A 54 3.95 14.24 8.50
N ASP A 55 4.52 13.03 8.38
CA ASP A 55 5.45 12.59 7.35
C ASP A 55 5.15 11.18 6.82
N LEU A 56 4.13 10.54 7.38
CA LEU A 56 3.69 9.19 7.07
C LEU A 56 2.15 9.17 6.95
N VAL A 57 1.66 8.41 5.99
CA VAL A 57 0.25 7.98 5.97
C VAL A 57 0.18 6.48 6.19
N GLU A 58 -0.71 6.09 7.09
CA GLU A 58 -1.05 4.72 7.35
C GLU A 58 -2.46 4.44 6.83
N ILE A 59 -2.63 3.34 6.09
CA ILE A 59 -3.91 2.88 5.57
C ILE A 59 -4.09 1.41 5.96
N ARG A 60 -5.05 1.16 6.83
CA ARG A 60 -5.51 -0.18 7.19
C ARG A 60 -6.65 -0.59 6.27
N PHE A 61 -6.60 -1.80 5.74
CA PHE A 61 -7.64 -2.31 4.85
C PHE A 61 -7.70 -3.84 4.92
N ARG A 62 -8.72 -4.41 4.28
CA ARG A 62 -8.79 -5.84 4.02
C ARG A 62 -8.61 -6.12 2.54
N PHE A 63 -7.77 -7.09 2.20
CA PHE A 63 -7.61 -7.62 0.85
C PHE A 63 -7.93 -9.11 0.83
N GLN A 64 -8.94 -9.50 0.03
CA GLN A 64 -9.40 -10.89 -0.05
C GLN A 64 -9.62 -11.55 1.33
N GLN A 65 -10.23 -10.82 2.27
CA GLN A 65 -10.51 -11.24 3.66
C GLN A 65 -9.32 -11.22 4.64
N HIS A 66 -8.10 -10.88 4.21
CA HIS A 66 -6.94 -10.72 5.10
C HIS A 66 -6.73 -9.26 5.48
N ASN A 67 -6.21 -8.99 6.68
CA ASN A 67 -5.88 -7.61 7.06
C ASN A 67 -4.54 -7.21 6.45
N CYS A 68 -4.48 -5.98 5.96
CA CYS A 68 -3.29 -5.39 5.39
C CYS A 68 -3.08 -4.00 5.98
N MET A 69 -1.82 -3.64 6.13
CA MET A 69 -1.36 -2.33 6.53
C MET A 69 -0.51 -1.75 5.42
N MET A 70 -0.92 -0.63 4.85
CA MET A 70 -0.09 0.17 3.96
C MET A 70 0.48 1.35 4.73
N GLN A 71 1.79 1.55 4.62
CA GLN A 71 2.49 2.72 5.11
C GLN A 71 3.09 3.45 3.91
N PHE A 72 2.97 4.76 3.87
CA PHE A 72 3.55 5.58 2.80
C PHE A 72 4.30 6.77 3.39
N GLU A 73 5.59 6.83 3.12
CA GLU A 73 6.48 7.90 3.55
C GLU A 73 6.69 8.92 2.41
N TYR A 74 6.46 10.19 2.72
CA TYR A 74 6.43 11.24 1.70
C TYR A 74 7.81 11.75 1.31
N TYR A 75 8.81 11.73 2.20
CA TYR A 75 10.14 12.21 1.84
C TYR A 75 10.85 11.26 0.87
N SER A 76 10.76 9.96 1.14
CA SER A 76 11.30 8.90 0.27
C SER A 76 10.36 8.51 -0.87
N GLN A 77 9.11 8.98 -0.86
CA GLN A 77 8.05 8.62 -1.82
C GLN A 77 7.86 7.10 -1.93
N THR A 78 8.12 6.41 -0.82
CA THR A 78 8.16 4.95 -0.73
C THR A 78 7.02 4.51 0.17
N GLY A 79 6.32 3.46 -0.25
CA GLY A 79 5.35 2.78 0.56
C GLY A 79 5.66 1.31 0.73
N TRP A 80 5.09 0.76 1.80
CA TRP A 80 5.18 -0.63 2.16
C TRP A 80 3.79 -1.18 2.42
N VAL A 81 3.54 -2.43 2.04
CA VAL A 81 2.36 -3.20 2.48
C VAL A 81 2.81 -4.39 3.28
N HIS A 82 2.27 -4.47 4.50
CA HIS A 82 2.45 -5.56 5.43
C HIS A 82 1.15 -6.32 5.63
N THR A 83 1.30 -7.57 5.97
CA THR A 83 0.24 -8.55 6.23
C THR A 83 0.43 -9.13 7.62
N ASP A 84 -0.64 -9.72 8.18
CA ASP A 84 -0.65 -10.24 9.55
C ASP A 84 -0.38 -11.75 9.65
N SER A 85 -0.16 -12.42 8.52
CA SER A 85 -0.06 -13.88 8.42
C SER A 85 0.67 -14.33 7.16
N ASP A 86 1.35 -15.47 7.23
CA ASP A 86 2.01 -16.12 6.09
C ASP A 86 1.01 -16.45 4.97
N GLU A 87 -0.24 -16.78 5.31
CA GLU A 87 -1.30 -17.01 4.33
C GLU A 87 -1.68 -15.73 3.57
N ALA A 88 -1.53 -14.55 4.18
CA ALA A 88 -1.79 -13.28 3.54
C ALA A 88 -0.59 -12.82 2.69
N ASP A 89 0.65 -13.17 3.07
CA ASP A 89 1.86 -12.86 2.31
C ASP A 89 1.81 -13.36 0.86
N VAL A 90 1.22 -14.54 0.62
CA VAL A 90 1.09 -15.11 -0.74
C VAL A 90 0.24 -14.22 -1.66
N LEU A 91 -0.66 -13.40 -1.09
CA LEU A 91 -1.56 -12.50 -1.81
C LEU A 91 -0.88 -11.18 -2.19
N LEU A 92 0.28 -10.85 -1.60
CA LEU A 92 1.00 -9.61 -1.91
C LEU A 92 1.42 -9.55 -3.39
N SER A 93 1.73 -10.69 -4.01
CA SER A 93 2.00 -10.78 -5.45
C SER A 93 0.79 -10.36 -6.31
N SER A 94 -0.42 -10.75 -5.89
CA SER A 94 -1.66 -10.39 -6.58
C SER A 94 -2.01 -8.92 -6.33
N PHE A 95 -1.77 -8.43 -5.12
CA PHE A 95 -1.95 -7.02 -4.78
C PHE A 95 -0.99 -6.13 -5.58
N ALA A 96 0.27 -6.54 -5.72
CA ALA A 96 1.27 -5.86 -6.55
C ALA A 96 0.80 -5.72 -8.00
N ALA A 97 0.23 -6.79 -8.58
CA ALA A 97 -0.31 -6.75 -9.93
C ALA A 97 -1.48 -5.76 -10.07
N LEU A 98 -2.35 -5.67 -9.06
CA LEU A 98 -3.45 -4.68 -9.04
C LEU A 98 -2.92 -3.24 -8.95
N LEU A 99 -1.91 -3.00 -8.11
CA LEU A 99 -1.26 -1.70 -8.03
C LEU A 99 -0.61 -1.31 -9.37
N ALA A 100 0.09 -2.25 -10.00
CA ALA A 100 0.77 -2.04 -11.28
C ALA A 100 -0.20 -1.80 -12.43
N ALA A 101 -1.35 -2.48 -12.42
CA ALA A 101 -2.35 -2.36 -13.47
C ALA A 101 -2.87 -0.93 -13.60
N GLY A 102 -2.96 -0.19 -12.48
CA GLY A 102 -3.49 1.18 -12.45
C GLY A 102 -4.95 1.21 -12.91
N VAL A 103 -5.90 1.39 -11.99
CA VAL A 103 -7.31 1.61 -12.37
C VAL A 103 -7.42 2.82 -13.30
#